data_AF-A0A7V3FNU3-F1
#
_entry.id   AF-A0A7V3FNU3-F1
#
_cell.length_a   1.000
_cell.length_b   1.000
_cell.length_c   1.000
_cell.angle_alpha   90.00
_cell.angle_beta   90.00
_cell.angle_gamma   90.00
#
_symmetry.space_group_name_H-M   'P 1'
#
loop_
_entity.id
_entity.type
_entity.pdbx_description
1 polymer ?
#
loop_
_entity_poly.entity_id
_entity_poly.type
_entity_poly.pdbx_seq_one_letter_code
_entity_poly.pdbx_strand_id
1 'polypeptide(L)'
;MALREALSLPDPAARETAVLEALGRGSDRIASRIGPEGLRELIALSREGAGEFYGEEVYHLARRLESRGRSASALTLCEFLLNGDAVDLSPALAQRVSRSREAMLGRGEAGDRWESYARRFTAEATDPGMLVGMAAASSVFSFTRLALLSRLWASPTAGFLTRGLGSRLVASGLALFPESGVFWLT
;
A
#
# COMPACT_ATOMS: atom_id res chain seq x y z
N MET A 1 -22.13 9.43 15.41
CA MET A 1 -22.83 9.64 16.70
C MET A 1 -22.69 8.50 17.74
N ALA A 2 -23.01 7.22 17.41
CA ALA A 2 -23.07 6.12 18.40
C ALA A 2 -21.77 5.80 19.16
N LEU A 3 -20.60 5.98 18.54
CA LEU A 3 -19.31 5.59 19.14
C LEU A 3 -18.82 6.61 20.19
N ARG A 4 -19.27 7.87 20.11
CA ARG A 4 -19.00 8.91 21.13
C ARG A 4 -19.75 8.62 22.43
N GLU A 5 -21.01 8.25 22.28
CA GLU A 5 -21.89 7.87 23.38
C GLU A 5 -21.37 6.60 24.06
N ALA A 6 -20.93 5.62 23.24
CA ALA A 6 -20.26 4.41 23.72
C ALA A 6 -18.99 4.70 24.54
N LEU A 7 -18.11 5.60 24.08
CA LEU A 7 -16.87 5.95 24.78
C LEU A 7 -17.11 6.74 26.08
N SER A 8 -18.25 7.40 26.22
CA SER A 8 -18.61 8.17 27.43
C SER A 8 -19.17 7.31 28.59
N LEU A 9 -19.40 6.01 28.38
CA LEU A 9 -19.98 5.14 29.41
C LEU A 9 -19.01 4.94 30.58
N PRO A 10 -19.42 5.11 31.85
CA PRO A 10 -18.50 5.00 33.00
C PRO A 10 -17.97 3.58 33.21
N ASP A 11 -18.75 2.55 32.87
CA ASP A 11 -18.38 1.15 33.02
C ASP A 11 -17.56 0.64 31.80
N PRO A 12 -16.33 0.15 32.00
CA PRO A 12 -15.49 -0.37 30.90
C PRO A 12 -16.13 -1.55 30.14
N ALA A 13 -16.94 -2.38 30.79
CA ALA A 13 -17.61 -3.51 30.14
C ALA A 13 -18.76 -3.04 29.22
N ALA A 14 -19.54 -2.06 29.68
CA ALA A 14 -20.56 -1.40 28.86
C ALA A 14 -19.93 -0.61 27.71
N ARG A 15 -18.79 0.05 27.96
CA ARG A 15 -17.97 0.74 26.94
C ARG A 15 -17.50 -0.23 25.86
N GLU A 16 -16.99 -1.40 26.25
CA GLU A 16 -16.56 -2.45 25.32
C GLU A 16 -17.74 -2.94 24.48
N THR A 17 -18.90 -3.18 25.09
CA THR A 17 -20.09 -3.66 24.37
C THR A 17 -20.63 -2.61 23.40
N ALA A 18 -20.71 -1.34 23.82
CA ALA A 18 -21.19 -0.25 22.99
C ALA A 18 -20.19 0.16 21.90
N VAL A 19 -18.87 0.07 22.16
CA VAL A 19 -17.83 0.23 21.14
C VAL A 19 -17.89 -0.95 20.19
N LEU A 20 -18.08 -2.18 20.65
CA LEU A 20 -18.27 -3.36 19.80
C LEU A 20 -19.59 -3.35 19.03
N GLU A 21 -20.62 -2.61 19.46
CA GLU A 21 -21.91 -2.47 18.78
C GLU A 21 -21.89 -1.30 17.77
N ALA A 22 -21.29 -0.17 18.15
CA ALA A 22 -21.05 0.98 17.28
C ALA A 22 -19.99 0.67 16.23
N LEU A 23 -18.93 -0.06 16.62
CA LEU A 23 -18.10 -0.77 15.69
C LEU A 23 -18.98 -1.80 15.01
N GLY A 24 -19.69 -2.71 15.68
CA GLY A 24 -20.48 -3.85 15.15
C GLY A 24 -21.10 -3.67 13.76
N ARG A 25 -21.82 -2.55 13.55
CA ARG A 25 -22.40 -2.21 12.24
C ARG A 25 -21.38 -1.94 11.11
N GLY A 26 -20.16 -1.54 11.44
CA GLY A 26 -18.96 -1.47 10.59
C GLY A 26 -17.80 -2.41 11.00
N SER A 27 -17.89 -3.13 12.12
CA SER A 27 -16.82 -3.89 12.79
C SER A 27 -16.54 -5.11 11.98
N ASP A 28 -17.58 -5.81 11.52
CA ASP A 28 -17.37 -7.00 10.70
C ASP A 28 -16.62 -6.65 9.41
N ARG A 29 -16.84 -5.44 8.86
CA ARG A 29 -16.09 -4.92 7.71
C ARG A 29 -14.67 -4.47 8.08
N ILE A 30 -14.49 -3.83 9.23
CA ILE A 30 -13.19 -3.35 9.71
C ILE A 30 -12.32 -4.54 10.16
N ALA A 31 -12.85 -5.44 10.98
CA ALA A 31 -12.23 -6.66 11.46
C ALA A 31 -11.82 -7.58 10.30
N SER A 32 -12.69 -7.79 9.30
CA SER A 32 -12.32 -8.59 8.11
C SER A 32 -11.20 -7.96 7.29
N ARG A 33 -11.09 -6.62 7.27
CA ARG A 33 -10.05 -5.91 6.50
C ARG A 33 -8.75 -5.69 7.25
N ILE A 34 -8.80 -5.50 8.57
CA ILE A 34 -7.63 -5.27 9.42
C ILE A 34 -6.98 -6.59 9.85
N GLY A 35 -7.79 -7.64 9.98
CA GLY A 35 -7.36 -8.94 10.49
C GLY A 35 -7.33 -8.99 12.02
N PRO A 36 -7.09 -10.18 12.59
CA PRO A 36 -7.26 -10.44 14.02
C PRO A 36 -6.19 -9.78 14.90
N GLU A 37 -5.01 -9.50 14.36
CA GLU A 37 -3.94 -8.80 15.10
C GLU A 37 -4.24 -7.32 15.26
N GLY A 38 -4.53 -6.62 14.15
CA GLY A 38 -4.85 -5.20 14.23
C GLY A 38 -6.17 -4.93 14.94
N LEU A 39 -7.12 -5.89 14.92
CA LEU A 39 -8.32 -5.79 15.74
C LEU A 39 -8.01 -5.89 17.24
N ARG A 40 -7.16 -6.85 17.65
CA ARG A 40 -6.73 -6.97 19.06
C ARG A 40 -6.03 -5.70 19.54
N GLU A 41 -5.19 -5.12 18.70
CA GLU A 41 -4.48 -3.87 19.00
C GLU A 41 -5.44 -2.68 19.06
N LEU A 42 -6.41 -2.58 18.15
CA LEU A 42 -7.43 -1.54 18.18
C LEU A 42 -8.30 -1.62 19.44
N ILE A 43 -8.64 -2.84 19.89
CA ILE A 43 -9.36 -3.08 21.15
C ILE A 43 -8.49 -2.73 22.36
N ALA A 44 -7.20 -3.04 22.33
CA ALA A 44 -6.28 -2.62 23.39
C ALA A 44 -6.20 -1.09 23.47
N LEU A 45 -6.08 -0.41 22.33
CA LEU A 45 -6.06 1.04 22.23
C LEU A 45 -7.37 1.68 22.69
N SER A 46 -8.53 1.06 22.47
CA SER A 46 -9.80 1.60 22.96
C SER A 46 -9.98 1.46 24.48
N ARG A 47 -9.31 0.47 25.09
CA ARG A 47 -9.28 0.28 26.55
C ARG A 47 -8.32 1.25 27.23
N GLU A 48 -7.17 1.51 26.62
CA GLU A 48 -6.13 2.40 27.15
C GLU A 48 -6.41 3.88 26.84
N GLY A 49 -6.90 4.16 25.63
CA GLY A 49 -7.11 5.49 25.08
C GLY A 49 -8.56 5.96 25.21
N ALA A 50 -9.03 6.20 26.44
CA ALA A 50 -10.29 6.91 26.68
C ALA A 50 -10.10 8.44 26.71
N GLY A 51 -9.16 8.98 25.92
CA GLY A 51 -8.73 10.38 26.00
C GLY A 51 -8.41 11.02 24.64
N GLU A 52 -7.91 12.26 24.71
CA GLU A 52 -7.56 13.13 23.57
C GLU A 52 -6.61 12.47 22.55
N PHE A 53 -5.80 11.49 22.98
CA PHE A 53 -4.79 10.83 22.15
C PHE A 53 -5.30 9.60 21.37
N TYR A 54 -6.54 9.17 21.56
CA TYR A 54 -7.06 7.98 20.87
C TYR A 54 -6.92 8.08 19.35
N GLY A 55 -7.21 9.26 18.78
CA GLY A 55 -7.05 9.50 17.35
C GLY A 55 -5.60 9.36 16.87
N GLU A 56 -4.63 9.79 17.67
CA GLU A 56 -3.20 9.71 17.34
C GLU A 56 -2.70 8.27 17.43
N GLU A 57 -3.12 7.52 18.44
CA GLU A 57 -2.79 6.10 18.59
C GLU A 57 -3.35 5.24 17.44
N VAL A 58 -4.60 5.47 17.05
CA VAL A 58 -5.21 4.78 15.90
C VAL A 58 -4.49 5.16 14.60
N TYR A 59 -4.06 6.42 14.45
CA TYR A 59 -3.26 6.83 13.31
C TYR A 59 -1.87 6.17 13.29
N HIS A 60 -1.23 6.03 14.45
CA HIS A 60 0.03 5.28 14.58
C HIS A 60 -0.15 3.80 14.24
N LEU A 61 -1.26 3.18 14.65
CA LEU A 61 -1.62 1.82 14.24
C LEU A 61 -1.78 1.73 12.71
N ALA A 62 -2.47 2.68 12.09
CA ALA A 62 -2.60 2.72 10.64
C ALA A 62 -1.23 2.79 9.93
N ARG A 63 -0.29 3.59 10.45
CA ARG A 63 1.09 3.70 9.92
C ARG A 63 1.89 2.40 10.09
N ARG A 64 1.73 1.69 11.20
CA ARG A 64 2.35 0.36 11.40
C ARG A 64 1.79 -0.68 10.43
N LEU A 65 0.48 -0.65 10.17
CA LEU A 65 -0.14 -1.55 9.20
C LEU A 65 0.33 -1.25 7.77
N GLU A 66 0.42 0.03 7.41
CA GLU A 66 0.96 0.46 6.13
C GLU A 66 2.41 -0.01 5.93
N SER A 67 3.28 0.16 6.93
CA SER A 67 4.68 -0.29 6.82
C SER A 67 4.84 -1.80 6.73
N ARG A 68 3.84 -2.57 7.18
CA ARG A 68 3.74 -4.03 6.99
C ARG A 68 3.09 -4.44 5.66
N GLY A 69 2.88 -3.49 4.73
CA GLY A 69 2.23 -3.74 3.44
C GLY A 69 0.71 -3.90 3.50
N ARG A 70 0.09 -3.75 4.68
CA ARG A 70 -1.37 -3.86 4.88
C ARG A 70 -2.08 -2.54 4.55
N SER A 71 -1.85 -2.03 3.34
CA SER A 71 -2.33 -0.71 2.90
C SER A 71 -3.86 -0.58 2.93
N ALA A 72 -4.59 -1.66 2.62
CA ALA A 72 -6.06 -1.66 2.68
C ALA A 72 -6.59 -1.49 4.11
N SER A 73 -5.93 -2.12 5.09
CA SER A 73 -6.25 -2.00 6.51
C SER A 73 -5.96 -0.59 7.02
N ALA A 74 -4.80 -0.04 6.65
CA ALA A 74 -4.40 1.32 6.99
C ALA A 74 -5.39 2.37 6.43
N LEU A 75 -5.78 2.24 5.16
CA LEU A 75 -6.80 3.09 4.54
C LEU A 75 -8.13 3.03 5.29
N THR A 76 -8.55 1.83 5.69
CA THR A 76 -9.80 1.64 6.45
C THR A 76 -9.75 2.38 7.78
N LEU A 77 -8.62 2.36 8.48
CA LEU A 77 -8.44 3.12 9.74
C LEU A 77 -8.39 4.64 9.51
N CYS A 78 -7.73 5.11 8.45
CA CYS A 78 -7.73 6.53 8.11
C CYS A 78 -9.15 7.02 7.75
N GLU A 79 -9.92 6.22 7.01
CA GLU A 79 -11.32 6.52 6.71
C GLU A 79 -12.20 6.49 7.96
N PHE A 80 -11.96 5.55 8.86
CA PHE A 80 -12.63 5.51 10.15
C PHE A 80 -12.37 6.78 10.97
N LEU A 81 -11.12 7.27 11.00
CA LEU A 81 -10.77 8.51 11.69
C LEU A 81 -11.41 9.74 11.02
N LEU A 82 -11.35 9.86 9.69
CA LEU A 82 -11.88 11.04 8.99
C LEU A 82 -13.40 11.12 8.96
N ASN A 83 -14.09 9.98 8.91
CA ASN A 83 -15.56 9.92 8.86
C ASN A 83 -16.19 9.70 10.25
N GLY A 84 -15.37 9.49 11.28
CA GLY A 84 -15.85 9.16 12.61
C GLY A 84 -16.23 10.40 13.40
N ASP A 85 -17.53 10.66 13.58
CA ASP A 85 -18.03 11.72 14.50
C ASP A 85 -17.60 11.53 15.98
N ALA A 86 -16.98 10.40 16.30
CA ALA A 86 -16.75 9.96 17.67
C ALA A 86 -15.39 10.35 18.23
N VAL A 87 -14.46 10.74 17.38
CA VAL A 87 -13.12 11.18 17.78
C VAL A 87 -13.04 12.65 17.42
N ASP A 88 -12.86 13.50 18.43
CA ASP A 88 -12.60 14.91 18.18
C ASP A 88 -11.14 15.02 17.72
N LEU A 89 -10.92 15.00 16.40
CA LEU A 89 -9.59 15.10 15.83
C LEU A 89 -9.15 16.56 15.85
N SER A 90 -7.98 16.80 16.44
CA SER A 90 -7.27 18.06 16.23
C SER A 90 -7.15 18.34 14.71
N PRO A 91 -7.37 19.59 14.26
CA PRO A 91 -7.32 19.93 12.84
C PRO A 91 -5.99 19.57 12.19
N ALA A 92 -4.89 19.64 12.95
CA ALA A 92 -3.58 19.20 12.49
C ALA A 92 -3.51 17.68 12.25
N LEU A 93 -4.10 16.89 13.12
CA LEU A 93 -4.14 15.43 12.98
C LEU A 93 -5.06 15.02 11.82
N ALA A 94 -6.24 15.63 11.70
CA ALA A 94 -7.15 15.39 10.58
C ALA A 94 -6.47 15.67 9.23
N GLN A 95 -5.71 16.76 9.13
CA GLN A 95 -4.93 17.08 7.94
C GLN A 95 -3.85 16.01 7.64
N ARG A 96 -3.10 15.55 8.66
CA ARG A 96 -2.10 14.47 8.52
C ARG A 96 -2.74 13.16 8.05
N VAL A 97 -3.89 12.78 8.63
CA VAL A 97 -4.62 11.57 8.24
C VAL A 97 -5.12 11.70 6.80
N SER A 98 -5.65 12.86 6.39
CA SER A 98 -6.11 13.10 5.01
C SER A 98 -4.98 12.99 4.00
N ARG A 99 -3.84 13.65 4.24
CA ARG A 99 -2.66 13.56 3.34
C ARG A 99 -2.15 12.12 3.24
N SER A 100 -2.05 11.43 4.36
CA SER A 100 -1.63 10.03 4.39
C SER A 100 -2.59 9.13 3.61
N ARG A 101 -3.90 9.33 3.75
CA ARG A 101 -4.92 8.61 2.97
C ARG A 101 -4.80 8.90 1.47
N GLU A 102 -4.65 10.16 1.09
CA GLU A 102 -4.49 10.54 -0.31
C GLU A 102 -3.23 9.91 -0.92
N ALA A 103 -2.10 9.97 -0.22
CA ALA A 103 -0.85 9.36 -0.66
C ALA A 103 -0.99 7.84 -0.86
N MET A 104 -1.65 7.14 0.06
CA MET A 104 -1.94 5.71 -0.06
C MET A 104 -2.84 5.38 -1.27
N LEU A 105 -3.75 6.29 -1.65
CA LEU A 105 -4.60 6.19 -2.84
C LEU A 105 -3.91 6.67 -4.13
N GLY A 106 -2.63 7.07 -4.07
CA GLY A 106 -1.88 7.62 -5.21
C GLY A 106 -2.30 9.04 -5.60
N ARG A 107 -3.03 9.74 -4.73
CA ARG A 107 -3.48 11.13 -4.86
C ARG A 107 -2.66 12.06 -3.96
N GLY A 108 -2.89 13.37 -4.04
CA GLY A 108 -2.19 14.36 -3.22
C GLY A 108 -0.87 14.86 -3.83
N GLU A 109 -0.08 15.56 -3.01
CA GLU A 109 1.18 16.19 -3.42
C GLU A 109 2.20 15.14 -3.88
N ALA A 110 3.04 15.52 -4.85
CA ALA A 110 4.05 14.61 -5.41
C ALA A 110 5.06 14.12 -4.35
N GLY A 111 5.37 14.94 -3.34
CA GLY A 111 6.29 14.59 -2.24
C GLY A 111 5.77 13.44 -1.39
N ASP A 112 4.54 13.56 -0.87
CA ASP A 112 3.91 12.53 -0.02
C ASP A 112 3.74 11.20 -0.77
N ARG A 113 3.44 11.27 -2.07
CA ARG A 113 3.36 10.09 -2.95
C ARG A 113 4.72 9.43 -3.12
N TRP A 114 5.76 10.22 -3.43
CA TRP A 114 7.11 9.69 -3.63
C TRP A 114 7.63 9.02 -2.37
N GLU A 115 7.40 9.60 -1.19
CA GLU A 115 7.81 8.98 0.07
C GLU A 115 7.10 7.64 0.30
N SER A 116 5.80 7.58 0.04
CA SER A 116 5.01 6.35 0.19
C SER A 116 5.50 5.26 -0.78
N TYR A 117 5.78 5.61 -2.03
CA TYR A 117 6.35 4.68 -3.01
C TYR A 117 7.78 4.27 -2.67
N ALA A 118 8.61 5.20 -2.21
CA ALA A 118 9.99 4.91 -1.82
C ALA A 118 10.04 3.92 -0.65
N ARG A 119 9.19 4.09 0.36
CA ARG A 119 9.08 3.16 1.50
C ARG A 119 8.60 1.77 1.06
N ARG A 120 7.64 1.69 0.15
CA ARG A 120 7.17 0.41 -0.40
C ARG A 120 8.25 -0.26 -1.24
N PHE A 121 8.89 0.50 -2.12
CA PHE A 121 9.99 0.01 -2.94
C PHE A 121 11.15 -0.51 -2.09
N THR A 122 11.53 0.20 -1.01
CA THR A 122 12.60 -0.30 -0.14
C THR A 122 12.20 -1.56 0.62
N ALA A 123 10.94 -1.67 1.07
CA ALA A 123 10.43 -2.88 1.71
C ALA A 123 10.34 -4.07 0.73
N GLU A 124 9.97 -3.82 -0.53
CA GLU A 124 9.90 -4.82 -1.58
C GLU A 124 11.31 -5.22 -2.06
N ALA A 125 12.24 -4.27 -2.15
CA ALA A 125 13.63 -4.53 -2.54
C ALA A 125 14.40 -5.34 -1.49
N THR A 126 13.93 -5.39 -0.24
CA THR A 126 14.50 -6.26 0.80
C THR A 126 13.80 -7.60 0.93
N ASP A 127 12.69 -7.83 0.21
CA ASP A 127 12.03 -9.13 0.19
C ASP A 127 12.82 -10.10 -0.72
N PRO A 128 13.38 -11.20 -0.17
CA PRO A 128 14.14 -12.16 -0.96
C PRO A 128 13.31 -12.81 -2.07
N GLY A 129 12.00 -12.96 -1.89
CA GLY A 129 11.11 -13.49 -2.93
C GLY A 129 11.05 -12.57 -4.15
N MET A 130 10.79 -11.28 -3.91
CA MET A 130 10.86 -10.22 -4.92
C MET A 130 12.21 -10.16 -5.63
N LEU A 131 13.32 -10.22 -4.88
CA LEU A 131 14.67 -10.19 -5.46
C LEU A 131 14.91 -11.37 -6.42
N VAL A 132 14.48 -12.58 -6.06
CA VAL A 132 14.56 -13.75 -6.94
C VAL A 132 13.71 -13.56 -8.20
N GLY A 133 12.48 -13.04 -8.05
CA GLY A 133 11.60 -12.72 -9.18
C GLY A 133 12.22 -11.68 -10.13
N MET A 134 12.74 -10.58 -9.59
CA MET A 134 13.43 -9.54 -10.36
C MET A 134 14.68 -10.09 -11.05
N ALA A 135 15.46 -10.93 -10.38
CA ALA A 135 16.65 -11.57 -10.95
C ALA A 135 16.28 -12.52 -12.10
N ALA A 136 15.21 -13.29 -11.94
CA ALA A 136 14.69 -14.17 -12.99
C ALA A 136 14.20 -13.36 -14.21
N ALA A 137 13.38 -12.32 -13.99
CA ALA A 137 12.90 -11.44 -15.05
C ALA A 137 14.07 -10.75 -15.79
N SER A 138 15.03 -10.22 -15.03
CA SER A 138 16.24 -9.59 -15.60
C SER A 138 17.07 -10.56 -16.44
N SER A 139 17.14 -11.83 -16.01
CA SER A 139 17.81 -12.89 -16.76
C SER A 139 17.10 -13.19 -18.07
N VAL A 140 15.77 -13.38 -18.05
CA VAL A 140 14.96 -13.61 -19.25
C VAL A 140 15.09 -12.46 -20.24
N PHE A 141 15.02 -11.21 -19.77
CA PHE A 141 15.23 -10.03 -20.60
C PHE A 141 16.62 -10.02 -21.23
N SER A 142 17.66 -10.32 -20.45
CA SER A 142 19.04 -10.37 -20.93
C SER A 142 19.26 -11.46 -21.97
N PHE A 143 18.70 -12.66 -21.76
CA PHE A 143 18.75 -13.75 -22.74
C PHE A 143 17.99 -13.41 -24.02
N THR A 144 16.81 -12.82 -23.91
CA THR A 144 16.01 -12.40 -25.07
C THR A 144 16.75 -11.34 -25.88
N ARG A 145 17.33 -10.34 -25.20
CA ARG A 145 18.17 -9.32 -25.82
C ARG A 145 19.40 -9.94 -26.49
N LEU A 146 20.06 -10.91 -25.86
CA LEU A 146 21.21 -11.61 -26.43
C LEU A 146 20.82 -12.42 -27.68
N ALA A 147 19.68 -13.10 -27.65
CA ALA A 147 19.15 -13.87 -28.78
C ALA A 147 18.76 -12.97 -29.97
N LEU A 148 18.17 -11.81 -29.70
CA LEU A 148 17.89 -10.81 -30.73
C LEU A 148 19.18 -10.25 -31.34
N LEU A 149 20.17 -9.94 -30.50
CA LEU A 149 21.47 -9.45 -30.96
C LEU A 149 22.24 -10.53 -31.75
N SER A 150 22.21 -11.80 -31.35
CA SER A 150 22.87 -12.90 -32.07
C SER A 150 22.23 -13.11 -33.45
N ARG A 151 20.90 -13.05 -33.52
CA ARG A 151 20.16 -13.14 -34.79
C ARG A 151 20.46 -11.97 -35.73
N LEU A 152 20.60 -10.76 -35.20
CA LEU A 152 20.99 -9.58 -35.99
C LEU A 152 22.44 -9.66 -36.48
N TRP A 153 23.34 -10.23 -35.69
CA TRP A 153 24.73 -10.47 -36.08
C TRP A 153 24.87 -11.51 -37.20
N ALA A 154 24.03 -12.55 -37.19
CA ALA A 154 24.03 -13.60 -38.20
C ALA A 154 23.39 -13.17 -39.54
N SER A 155 22.74 -12.00 -39.63
CA SER A 155 22.10 -11.52 -40.85
C SER A 155 23.08 -10.76 -41.76
N PRO A 156 23.40 -11.25 -42.97
CA PRO A 156 24.36 -10.61 -43.88
C PRO A 156 23.85 -9.32 -44.54
N THR A 157 22.56 -8.99 -44.41
CA THR A 157 21.87 -7.93 -45.18
C THR A 157 21.68 -6.61 -44.42
N ALA A 158 22.14 -6.49 -43.17
CA ALA A 158 21.95 -5.28 -42.35
C ALA A 158 23.15 -4.30 -42.46
N GLY A 159 22.91 -3.12 -43.03
CA GLY A 159 23.90 -2.05 -43.20
C GLY A 159 24.49 -1.46 -41.91
N PHE A 160 25.61 -0.75 -42.04
CA PHE A 160 26.41 -0.22 -40.92
C PHE A 160 25.63 0.70 -39.95
N LEU A 161 24.63 1.44 -40.45
CA LEU A 161 23.76 2.34 -39.69
C LEU A 161 22.71 1.60 -38.82
N THR A 162 22.26 0.41 -39.22
CA THR A 162 21.34 -0.42 -38.42
C THR A 162 22.07 -1.32 -37.41
N ARG A 163 23.41 -1.46 -37.51
CA ARG A 163 24.23 -2.27 -36.59
C ARG A 163 24.52 -1.62 -35.22
N GLY A 164 24.49 -0.28 -35.11
CA GLY A 164 24.98 0.43 -33.90
C GLY A 164 23.90 0.89 -32.91
N LEU A 165 23.18 1.95 -33.27
CA LEU A 165 22.27 2.67 -32.36
C LEU A 165 20.79 2.26 -32.55
N GLY A 166 20.37 2.05 -33.79
CA GLY A 166 18.99 1.65 -34.12
C GLY A 166 18.63 0.25 -33.61
N SER A 167 19.55 -0.72 -33.73
CA SER A 167 19.37 -2.07 -33.19
C SER A 167 19.25 -2.09 -31.67
N ARG A 168 19.99 -1.23 -30.95
CA ARG A 168 19.91 -1.13 -29.49
C ARG A 168 18.58 -0.54 -29.03
N LEU A 169 18.07 0.50 -29.69
CA LEU A 169 16.76 1.09 -29.39
C LEU A 169 15.61 0.15 -29.76
N VAL A 170 15.65 -0.46 -30.96
CA VAL A 170 14.62 -1.41 -31.41
C VAL A 170 14.65 -2.70 -30.59
N ALA A 171 15.81 -3.21 -30.21
CA ALA A 171 15.90 -4.37 -29.31
C ALA A 171 15.42 -4.04 -27.90
N SER A 172 15.65 -2.81 -27.40
CA SER A 172 15.12 -2.38 -26.10
C SER A 172 13.60 -2.18 -26.13
N GLY A 173 13.07 -1.64 -27.24
CA GLY A 173 11.63 -1.44 -27.44
C GLY A 173 10.86 -2.74 -27.73
N LEU A 174 11.43 -3.67 -28.50
CA LEU A 174 10.81 -4.97 -28.80
C LEU A 174 10.90 -5.96 -27.64
N ALA A 175 11.92 -5.87 -26.79
CA ALA A 175 12.00 -6.70 -25.58
C ALA A 175 10.96 -6.32 -24.51
N LEU A 176 10.34 -5.14 -24.62
CA LEU A 176 9.19 -4.74 -23.80
C LEU A 176 7.83 -5.21 -24.37
N PHE A 177 7.79 -5.69 -25.62
CA PHE A 177 6.55 -6.12 -26.26
C PHE A 177 6.04 -7.52 -25.88
N PRO A 178 6.86 -8.54 -25.53
CA PRO A 178 6.32 -9.83 -25.14
C PRO A 178 5.67 -9.86 -23.75
N GLU A 179 5.87 -8.85 -22.90
CA GLU A 179 5.26 -8.80 -21.56
C GLU A 179 3.81 -8.27 -21.55
N SER A 180 3.30 -7.65 -22.63
CA SER A 180 1.90 -7.18 -22.68
C SER A 180 0.89 -8.25 -23.11
N GLY A 181 1.35 -9.37 -23.69
CA GLY A 181 0.48 -10.47 -24.12
C GLY A 181 0.07 -11.42 -22.99
N VAL A 182 0.84 -11.46 -21.89
CA VAL A 182 0.58 -12.40 -20.77
C VAL A 182 -0.53 -11.89 -19.85
N PHE A 183 -0.79 -10.59 -19.79
CA PHE A 183 -1.86 -10.00 -18.97
C PHE A 183 -3.29 -10.18 -19.51
N TRP A 184 -3.47 -10.74 -20.72
CA TRP A 184 -4.79 -11.00 -21.29
C TRP A 184 -5.27 -12.46 -21.16
N LEU A 185 -4.45 -13.37 -20.60
CA LEU A 185 -4.74 -14.81 -20.56
C LEU A 185 -4.82 -15.43 -19.15
N THR A 186 -4.94 -14.62 -18.10
CA THR A 186 -5.27 -15.05 -16.73
C THR A 186 -6.35 -14.17 -16.15
#